data_AF-A0A7X7K261-F1
#
_entry.id   AF-A0A7X7K261-F1
#
_cell.length_a   1.000
_cell.length_b   1.000
_cell.length_c   1.000
_cell.angle_alpha   90.00
_cell.angle_beta   90.00
_cell.angle_gamma   90.00
#
_symmetry.space_group_name_H-M   'P 1'
#
loop_
_entity.id
_entity.type
_entity.pdbx_description
1 polymer ?
#
loop_
_entity_poly.entity_id
_entity_poly.type
_entity_poly.pdbx_seq_one_letter_code
_entity_poly.pdbx_strand_id
1 'polypeptide(L)'
;GLYRTSDIESFFRSIILTKLTDLIGEMGRSVIELAGMAEELTLGVRAKAVDDFASRGVLLTSVYVEYLGPTEDTAKAIDEAASMGAVGDMAAYMQFQAARAMRDAAQQPGGGGGEAAAGLGLGAGVGMGAAMAQMLTQSMQQGQRPQQAAEPAAAAPAGPVTADQIRSTLDNLDMRLANGEISEDTYNKLYAKWQAKLDELGG
;
A
#
# COMPACT_ATOMS: atom_id res chain seq x y z
N GLY A 1 -39.09 -14.92 -31.17
CA GLY A 1 -38.07 -15.38 -30.21
C GLY A 1 -38.76 -15.81 -28.93
N LEU A 2 -38.25 -16.84 -28.25
CA LEU A 2 -38.71 -17.22 -26.91
C LEU A 2 -38.11 -16.22 -25.92
N TYR A 3 -38.94 -15.55 -25.13
CA TYR A 3 -38.51 -14.69 -24.03
C TYR A 3 -38.80 -15.38 -22.71
N ARG A 4 -37.83 -15.41 -21.81
CA ARG A 4 -37.96 -15.92 -20.45
C ARG A 4 -38.08 -14.77 -19.46
N THR A 5 -38.70 -15.03 -18.32
CA THR A 5 -38.78 -14.05 -17.22
C THR A 5 -37.41 -13.53 -16.81
N SER A 6 -36.36 -14.36 -16.87
CA SER A 6 -34.97 -13.98 -16.62
C SER A 6 -34.46 -12.88 -17.55
N ASP A 7 -34.93 -12.85 -18.80
CA ASP A 7 -34.49 -11.90 -19.80
C ASP A 7 -35.10 -10.52 -19.51
N ILE A 8 -36.36 -10.51 -19.06
CA ILE A 8 -37.07 -9.31 -18.62
C ILE A 8 -36.41 -8.73 -17.35
N GLU A 9 -36.11 -9.59 -16.36
CA GLU A 9 -35.41 -9.16 -15.15
C GLU A 9 -34.03 -8.57 -15.46
N SER A 10 -33.25 -9.25 -16.31
CA SER A 10 -31.92 -8.78 -16.72
C SER A 10 -31.98 -7.44 -17.43
N PHE A 11 -33.01 -7.21 -18.24
CA PHE A 11 -33.24 -5.93 -18.91
C PHE A 11 -33.53 -4.79 -17.93
N PHE A 12 -34.42 -4.98 -16.95
CA PHE A 12 -34.67 -3.92 -15.96
C PHE A 12 -33.47 -3.71 -15.02
N ARG A 13 -32.74 -4.79 -14.69
CA ARG A 13 -31.48 -4.70 -13.94
C ARG A 13 -30.44 -3.87 -14.68
N SER A 14 -30.31 -4.03 -16.00
CA SER A 14 -29.33 -3.26 -16.78
C SER A 14 -29.66 -1.76 -16.81
N ILE A 15 -30.94 -1.39 -16.81
CA ILE A 15 -31.38 0.02 -16.66
C ILE A 15 -30.89 0.56 -15.31
N ILE A 16 -31.19 -0.11 -14.21
CA ILE A 16 -30.78 0.31 -12.87
C ILE A 16 -29.26 0.44 -12.77
N LEU A 17 -28.51 -0.55 -13.24
CA LEU A 17 -27.04 -0.54 -13.23
C LEU A 17 -26.48 0.62 -14.05
N THR A 18 -27.05 0.90 -15.22
CA THR A 18 -26.62 2.02 -16.06
C THR A 18 -26.81 3.36 -15.33
N LYS A 19 -27.97 3.58 -14.69
CA LYS A 19 -28.22 4.82 -13.92
C LYS A 19 -27.32 4.92 -12.69
N LEU A 20 -27.06 3.80 -12.02
CA LEU A 20 -26.17 3.72 -10.87
C LEU A 20 -24.74 4.08 -11.24
N THR A 21 -24.18 3.47 -12.29
CA THR A 21 -22.81 3.74 -12.75
C THR A 21 -22.65 5.19 -13.19
N ASP A 22 -23.63 5.73 -13.92
CA ASP A 22 -23.66 7.13 -14.34
C ASP A 22 -23.69 8.08 -13.13
N LEU A 23 -24.57 7.84 -12.15
CA LEU A 23 -24.65 8.63 -10.93
C LEU A 23 -23.36 8.58 -10.10
N ILE A 24 -22.75 7.40 -9.95
CA ILE A 24 -21.46 7.25 -9.26
C ILE A 24 -20.37 8.05 -9.98
N GLY A 25 -20.33 7.97 -11.32
CA GLY A 25 -19.38 8.72 -12.14
C GLY A 25 -19.54 10.23 -12.03
N GLU A 26 -20.78 10.73 -12.01
CA GLU A 26 -21.11 12.15 -11.87
C GLU A 26 -20.69 12.72 -10.50
N MET A 27 -20.81 11.94 -9.42
CA MET A 27 -20.50 12.43 -8.08
C MET A 27 -18.99 12.61 -7.82
N GLY A 28 -18.13 11.85 -8.49
CA GLY A 28 -16.67 11.94 -8.31
C GLY A 28 -16.19 11.65 -6.88
N ARG A 29 -16.95 10.86 -6.11
CA ARG A 29 -16.67 10.55 -4.70
C ARG A 29 -15.97 9.20 -4.54
N SER A 30 -15.18 9.06 -3.48
CA SER A 30 -14.53 7.81 -3.11
C SER A 30 -15.54 6.76 -2.62
N VAL A 31 -15.18 5.47 -2.70
CA VAL A 31 -16.05 4.36 -2.26
C VAL A 31 -16.50 4.51 -0.79
N ILE A 32 -15.63 5.07 0.07
CA ILE A 32 -15.93 5.31 1.48
C ILE A 32 -17.00 6.40 1.64
N GLU A 33 -16.86 7.50 0.90
CA GLU A 33 -17.85 8.58 0.92
C GLU A 33 -19.19 8.12 0.35
N LEU A 34 -19.16 7.30 -0.70
CA LEU A 34 -20.35 6.71 -1.29
C LEU A 34 -21.10 5.80 -0.30
N ALA A 35 -20.37 5.01 0.50
CA ALA A 35 -20.98 4.17 1.54
C ALA A 35 -21.79 4.99 2.55
N GLY A 36 -21.35 6.21 2.86
CA GLY A 36 -22.08 7.15 3.72
C GLY A 36 -23.28 7.83 3.05
N MET A 37 -23.49 7.64 1.75
CA MET A 37 -24.52 8.31 0.95
C MET A 37 -25.47 7.30 0.25
N ALA A 38 -25.65 6.12 0.84
CA ALA A 38 -26.41 5.05 0.21
C ALA A 38 -27.89 5.43 -0.04
N GLU A 39 -28.50 6.21 0.86
CA GLU A 39 -29.87 6.69 0.71
C GLU A 39 -29.99 7.68 -0.45
N GLU A 40 -29.08 8.65 -0.53
CA GLU A 40 -29.00 9.61 -1.64
C GLU A 40 -28.76 8.90 -2.97
N LEU A 41 -27.90 7.88 -2.98
CA LEU A 41 -27.63 7.06 -4.15
C LEU A 41 -28.88 6.35 -4.65
N THR A 42 -29.59 5.66 -3.75
CA THR A 42 -30.82 4.92 -4.08
C THR A 42 -31.93 5.83 -4.57
N LEU A 43 -32.11 6.99 -3.93
CA LEU A 43 -33.07 8.00 -4.37
C LEU A 43 -32.71 8.58 -5.74
N GLY A 44 -31.42 8.88 -5.97
CA GLY A 44 -30.92 9.37 -7.25
C GLY A 44 -31.11 8.35 -8.37
N VAL A 45 -30.77 7.09 -8.13
CA VAL A 45 -30.98 6.00 -9.10
C VAL A 45 -32.45 5.82 -9.41
N ARG A 46 -33.31 5.81 -8.39
CA ARG A 46 -34.77 5.71 -8.58
C ARG A 46 -35.29 6.85 -9.44
N ALA A 47 -34.89 8.09 -9.15
CA ALA A 47 -35.29 9.26 -9.91
C ALA A 47 -34.86 9.18 -11.38
N LYS A 48 -33.63 8.71 -11.66
CA LYS A 48 -33.12 8.57 -13.03
C LYS A 48 -33.72 7.37 -13.80
N ALA A 49 -34.23 6.36 -13.10
CA ALA A 49 -34.75 5.13 -13.71
C ALA A 49 -36.28 5.10 -13.87
N VAL A 50 -37.03 5.94 -13.15
CA VAL A 50 -38.51 5.86 -13.11
C VAL A 50 -39.15 6.01 -14.50
N ASP A 51 -38.68 6.95 -15.32
CA ASP A 51 -39.23 7.19 -16.66
C ASP A 51 -38.93 6.03 -17.61
N ASP A 52 -37.74 5.43 -17.47
CA ASP A 52 -37.36 4.24 -18.24
C ASP A 52 -38.23 3.03 -17.89
N PHE A 53 -38.62 2.86 -16.62
CA PHE A 53 -39.54 1.81 -16.21
C PHE A 53 -40.97 2.10 -16.73
N ALA A 54 -41.43 3.34 -16.56
CA ALA A 54 -42.76 3.77 -17.00
C ALA A 54 -42.96 3.61 -18.51
N SER A 55 -41.92 3.88 -19.32
CA SER A 55 -41.98 3.71 -20.78
C SER A 55 -42.14 2.25 -21.22
N ARG A 56 -41.91 1.27 -20.33
CA ARG A 56 -42.19 -0.16 -20.56
C ARG A 56 -43.43 -0.66 -19.79
N GLY A 57 -44.22 0.24 -19.21
CA GLY A 57 -45.44 -0.11 -18.48
C GLY A 57 -45.21 -0.73 -17.10
N VAL A 58 -44.02 -0.55 -16.53
CA VAL A 58 -43.69 -1.04 -15.18
C VAL A 58 -43.54 0.14 -14.23
N LEU A 59 -44.11 0.02 -13.03
CA LEU A 59 -43.96 1.02 -11.98
C LEU A 59 -42.75 0.68 -11.10
N LEU A 60 -41.74 1.56 -11.05
CA LEU A 60 -40.63 1.46 -10.11
C LEU A 60 -41.05 2.02 -8.74
N THR A 61 -41.37 1.13 -7.80
CA THR A 61 -41.84 1.51 -6.46
C THR A 61 -40.71 2.05 -5.60
N SER A 62 -39.68 1.25 -5.39
CA SER A 62 -38.54 1.53 -4.50
C SER A 62 -37.26 0.88 -5.03
N VAL A 63 -36.11 1.48 -4.70
CA VAL A 63 -34.78 0.94 -4.94
C VAL A 63 -34.07 0.87 -3.60
N TYR A 64 -33.41 -0.25 -3.32
CA TYR A 64 -32.60 -0.44 -2.12
C TYR A 64 -31.21 -0.91 -2.53
N VAL A 65 -30.21 -0.56 -1.72
CA VAL A 65 -28.85 -1.06 -1.85
C VAL A 65 -28.58 -1.92 -0.63
N GLU A 66 -28.25 -3.20 -0.87
CA GLU A 66 -27.96 -4.16 0.20
C GLU A 66 -26.57 -3.92 0.81
N TYR A 67 -25.58 -3.67 -0.05
CA TYR A 67 -24.21 -3.44 0.36
C TYR A 67 -23.54 -2.41 -0.55
N LEU A 68 -22.92 -1.42 0.08
CA LEU A 68 -22.10 -0.41 -0.58
C LEU A 68 -20.87 -0.18 0.27
N GLY A 69 -19.74 -0.73 -0.18
CA GLY A 69 -18.50 -0.63 0.56
C GLY A 69 -17.33 -1.23 -0.21
N PRO A 70 -16.10 -0.99 0.27
CA PRO A 70 -14.92 -1.62 -0.30
C PRO A 70 -15.00 -3.14 -0.13
N THR A 71 -14.59 -3.87 -1.16
CA THR A 71 -14.45 -5.34 -1.08
C THR A 71 -13.45 -5.72 0.02
N GLU A 72 -13.49 -6.97 0.48
CA GLU A 72 -12.60 -7.43 1.56
C GLU A 72 -11.11 -7.18 1.25
N ASP A 73 -10.69 -7.41 0.01
CA ASP A 73 -9.32 -7.15 -0.45
C ASP A 73 -9.00 -5.64 -0.42
N THR A 74 -9.94 -4.80 -0.85
CA THR A 74 -9.78 -3.35 -0.83
C THR A 74 -9.74 -2.81 0.60
N ALA A 75 -10.56 -3.35 1.50
CA ALA A 75 -10.58 -2.98 2.90
C ALA A 75 -9.27 -3.35 3.61
N LYS A 76 -8.71 -4.53 3.32
CA LYS A 76 -7.38 -4.96 3.83
C LYS A 76 -6.27 -4.03 3.35
N ALA A 77 -6.27 -3.68 2.06
CA ALA A 77 -5.29 -2.74 1.50
C ALA A 77 -5.39 -1.35 2.14
N ILE A 78 -6.61 -0.86 2.39
CA ILE A 78 -6.84 0.40 3.09
C ILE A 78 -6.34 0.33 4.55
N ASP A 79 -6.61 -0.76 5.27
CA ASP A 79 -6.13 -0.97 6.65
C ASP A 79 -4.60 -1.02 6.72
N GLU A 80 -3.95 -1.71 5.77
CA GLU A 80 -2.50 -1.75 5.66
C GLU A 80 -1.92 -0.36 5.36
N ALA A 81 -2.47 0.35 4.37
CA ALA A 81 -2.05 1.71 4.02
C ALA A 81 -2.26 2.69 5.18
N ALA A 82 -3.37 2.58 5.91
CA ALA A 82 -3.64 3.38 7.10
C ALA A 82 -2.65 3.06 8.23
N SER A 83 -2.31 1.78 8.45
CA SER A 83 -1.30 1.38 9.43
C SER A 83 0.09 1.91 9.09
N MET A 84 0.46 1.89 7.81
CA MET A 84 1.71 2.49 7.32
C MET A 84 1.75 4.01 7.51
N GLY A 85 0.65 4.69 7.17
CA GLY A 85 0.53 6.14 7.32
C GLY A 85 0.48 6.61 8.78
N ALA A 86 -0.10 5.81 9.68
CA ALA A 86 -0.16 6.11 11.11
C ALA A 86 1.19 5.89 11.81
N VAL A 87 1.98 4.93 11.33
CA VAL A 87 3.22 4.53 12.00
C VAL A 87 4.39 5.44 11.63
N GLY A 88 4.45 6.00 10.42
CA GLY A 88 5.40 7.05 9.99
C GLY A 88 6.90 6.67 10.01
N ASP A 89 7.26 5.62 10.75
CA ASP A 89 8.60 5.08 10.97
C ASP A 89 8.64 3.62 10.51
N MET A 90 9.47 3.33 9.51
CA MET A 90 9.63 2.01 8.92
C MET A 90 10.06 0.95 9.96
N ALA A 91 10.79 1.34 11.01
CA ALA A 91 11.20 0.44 12.09
C ALA A 91 10.02 0.05 12.98
N ALA A 92 9.13 0.99 13.28
CA ALA A 92 7.91 0.74 14.01
C ALA A 92 6.91 -0.08 13.17
N TYR A 93 6.92 0.05 11.85
CA TYR A 93 6.08 -0.77 10.95
C TYR A 93 6.51 -2.24 10.95
N MET A 94 7.82 -2.51 10.86
CA MET A 94 8.33 -3.89 10.96
C MET A 94 7.98 -4.53 12.31
N GLN A 95 8.06 -3.76 13.40
CA GLN A 95 7.63 -4.23 14.73
C GLN A 95 6.12 -4.46 14.79
N PHE A 96 5.30 -3.58 14.20
CA PHE A 96 3.86 -3.72 14.13
C PHE A 96 3.43 -4.93 13.30
N GLN A 97 4.05 -5.18 12.15
CA GLN A 97 3.78 -6.35 11.32
C GLN A 97 4.21 -7.65 12.02
N ALA A 98 5.36 -7.66 12.69
CA ALA A 98 5.77 -8.80 13.53
C ALA A 98 4.76 -9.06 14.65
N ALA A 99 4.26 -8.01 15.32
CA ALA A 99 3.24 -8.13 16.36
C ALA A 99 1.89 -8.62 15.81
N ARG A 100 1.47 -8.14 14.63
CA ARG A 100 0.25 -8.58 13.94
C ARG A 100 0.33 -10.06 13.56
N ALA A 101 1.45 -10.48 12.97
CA ALA A 101 1.69 -11.88 12.62
C ALA A 101 1.69 -12.80 13.84
N MET A 102 2.30 -12.36 14.96
CA MET A 102 2.28 -13.10 16.23
C MET A 102 0.85 -13.22 16.80
N ARG A 103 0.06 -12.15 16.73
CA ARG A 103 -1.34 -12.15 17.18
C ARG A 103 -2.21 -13.05 16.32
N ASP A 104 -2.08 -12.98 15.00
CA ASP A 104 -2.88 -13.77 14.07
C ASP A 104 -2.51 -15.26 14.16
N ALA A 105 -1.22 -15.58 14.38
CA ALA A 105 -0.78 -16.93 14.76
C ALA A 105 -1.43 -17.39 16.08
N ALA A 106 -1.47 -16.53 17.10
CA ALA A 106 -2.11 -16.85 18.38
C ALA A 106 -3.64 -17.04 18.30
N GLN A 107 -4.31 -16.48 17.28
CA GLN A 107 -5.75 -16.60 17.08
C GLN A 107 -6.17 -17.82 16.24
N GLN A 108 -5.23 -18.53 15.60
CA GLN A 108 -5.53 -19.76 14.87
C GLN A 108 -5.94 -20.87 15.85
N PRO A 109 -7.17 -21.44 15.78
CA PRO A 109 -7.57 -22.52 16.65
C PRO A 109 -6.74 -23.77 16.30
N GLY A 110 -5.79 -24.10 17.17
CA GLY A 110 -4.87 -25.24 17.01
C GLY A 110 -3.43 -24.88 16.65
N GLY A 111 -3.05 -23.61 16.58
CA GLY A 111 -1.70 -23.21 16.13
C GLY A 111 -1.04 -22.11 16.96
N GLY A 112 -0.73 -22.33 18.24
CA GLY A 112 0.08 -21.35 18.98
C GLY A 112 0.08 -21.41 20.50
N GLY A 113 -0.48 -22.46 21.11
CA GLY A 113 -0.45 -22.65 22.55
C GLY A 113 0.73 -23.52 22.99
N GLY A 114 1.76 -22.91 23.57
CA GLY A 114 2.56 -23.50 24.65
C GLY A 114 3.68 -24.48 24.32
N GLU A 115 3.60 -25.31 23.27
CA GLU A 115 4.52 -26.46 23.17
C GLU A 115 5.42 -26.47 21.92
N ALA A 116 5.01 -25.88 20.80
CA ALA A 116 5.86 -25.75 19.61
C ALA A 116 6.89 -24.61 19.73
N ALA A 117 6.57 -23.54 20.46
CA ALA A 117 7.52 -22.46 20.76
C ALA A 117 8.53 -22.83 21.87
N ALA A 118 8.14 -23.71 22.80
CA ALA A 118 9.03 -24.16 23.88
C ALA A 118 9.85 -25.41 23.49
N GLY A 119 9.29 -26.33 22.70
CA GLY A 119 9.96 -27.56 22.26
C GLY A 119 11.00 -27.33 21.15
N LEU A 120 10.79 -26.34 20.29
CA LEU A 120 11.78 -25.90 19.30
C LEU A 120 12.66 -24.75 19.83
N GLY A 121 12.21 -24.00 20.83
CA GLY A 121 12.95 -22.89 21.43
C GLY A 121 14.05 -23.30 22.42
N LEU A 122 13.99 -24.51 22.99
CA LEU A 122 14.99 -24.96 23.97
C LEU A 122 15.91 -26.09 23.45
N GLY A 123 15.44 -26.90 22.50
CA GLY A 123 16.26 -27.97 21.87
C GLY A 123 16.92 -27.55 20.56
N ALA A 124 16.24 -26.73 19.74
CA ALA A 124 16.80 -26.18 18.50
C ALA A 124 17.34 -24.75 18.67
N GLY A 125 17.00 -24.05 19.76
CA GLY A 125 17.55 -22.74 20.11
C GLY A 125 19.03 -22.76 20.53
N VAL A 126 19.53 -23.88 21.06
CA VAL A 126 20.95 -24.04 21.40
C VAL A 126 21.77 -24.47 20.17
N GLY A 127 21.24 -25.39 19.35
CA GLY A 127 21.90 -25.84 18.11
C GLY A 127 21.90 -24.78 17.01
N MET A 128 20.78 -24.10 16.78
CA MET A 128 20.70 -22.98 15.84
C MET A 128 21.21 -21.67 16.42
N GLY A 129 21.13 -21.46 17.74
CA GLY A 129 21.75 -20.30 18.38
C GLY A 129 23.27 -20.36 18.33
N ALA A 130 23.88 -21.54 18.53
CA ALA A 130 25.31 -21.73 18.36
C ALA A 130 25.74 -21.65 16.89
N ALA A 131 24.96 -22.21 15.95
CA ALA A 131 25.24 -22.10 14.53
C ALA A 131 25.09 -20.65 14.01
N MET A 132 24.07 -19.92 14.48
CA MET A 132 23.85 -18.51 14.13
C MET A 132 24.86 -17.58 14.81
N ALA A 133 25.25 -17.86 16.06
CA ALA A 133 26.32 -17.13 16.75
C ALA A 133 27.70 -17.39 16.11
N GLN A 134 27.99 -18.61 15.64
CA GLN A 134 29.18 -18.89 14.84
C GLN A 134 29.13 -18.17 13.49
N MET A 135 27.98 -18.14 12.82
CA MET A 135 27.81 -17.41 11.55
C MET A 135 27.95 -15.89 11.73
N LEU A 136 27.48 -15.34 12.87
CA LEU A 136 27.63 -13.93 13.24
C LEU A 136 29.08 -13.58 13.64
N THR A 137 29.79 -14.52 14.27
CA THR A 137 31.20 -14.34 14.65
C THR A 137 32.14 -14.50 13.46
N GLN A 138 31.80 -15.35 12.49
CA GLN A 138 32.53 -15.47 11.21
C GLN A 138 32.25 -14.29 10.26
N SER A 139 31.04 -13.74 10.25
CA SER A 139 30.74 -12.51 9.47
C SER A 139 31.37 -11.24 10.07
N MET A 140 31.61 -11.19 11.39
CA MET A 140 32.40 -10.13 12.03
C MET A 140 33.91 -10.23 11.78
N GLN A 141 34.48 -11.44 11.65
CA GLN A 141 35.91 -11.63 11.38
C GLN A 141 36.29 -11.51 9.89
N GLN A 142 35.31 -11.60 8.99
CA GLN A 142 35.51 -11.39 7.55
C GLN A 142 35.33 -9.92 7.12
N GLY A 143 35.37 -8.96 8.07
CA GLY A 143 35.41 -7.52 7.82
C GLY A 143 36.83 -6.93 7.64
N GLN A 144 37.88 -7.75 7.68
CA GLN A 144 39.27 -7.33 7.45
C GLN A 144 39.95 -8.19 6.37
N ARG A 145 39.60 -7.96 5.09
CA ARG A 145 40.56 -7.76 3.98
C ARG A 145 39.83 -7.53 2.65
N PRO A 146 40.48 -6.82 1.70
CA PRO A 146 39.80 -6.05 0.68
C PRO A 146 39.57 -6.88 -0.59
N GLN A 147 38.42 -6.73 -1.25
CA GLN A 147 38.33 -6.57 -2.70
C GLN A 147 36.88 -6.33 -3.16
N GLN A 148 36.71 -5.28 -3.97
CA GLN A 148 35.82 -5.09 -5.12
C GLN A 148 34.41 -5.73 -5.20
N ALA A 149 33.47 -4.79 -5.44
CA ALA A 149 32.35 -4.84 -6.39
C ALA A 149 31.21 -5.85 -6.16
N ALA A 150 30.06 -5.35 -5.69
CA ALA A 150 28.84 -5.13 -6.48
C ALA A 150 27.67 -4.77 -5.53
N GLU A 151 26.78 -3.91 -6.04
CA GLU A 151 25.72 -3.14 -5.35
C GLU A 151 24.77 -3.93 -4.43
N PRO A 152 24.23 -3.24 -3.40
CA PRO A 152 22.78 -3.15 -3.31
C PRO A 152 22.23 -1.74 -2.98
N ALA A 153 20.99 -1.58 -3.44
CA ALA A 153 20.13 -0.43 -3.37
C ALA A 153 19.82 0.08 -1.94
N ALA A 154 20.10 1.37 -1.77
CA ALA A 154 19.26 2.43 -1.22
C ALA A 154 18.28 2.11 -0.06
N ALA A 155 18.74 2.45 1.15
CA ALA A 155 17.94 3.15 2.15
C ALA A 155 18.45 4.61 2.25
N ALA A 156 17.55 5.59 2.37
CA ALA A 156 17.87 6.98 2.67
C ALA A 156 16.94 7.47 3.81
N PRO A 157 17.26 8.50 4.62
CA PRO A 157 18.29 9.51 4.44
C PRO A 157 19.15 9.74 5.70
N ALA A 158 20.44 9.44 5.64
CA ALA A 158 21.44 10.16 6.42
C ALA A 158 22.13 11.11 5.43
N GLY A 159 22.13 12.41 5.72
CA GLY A 159 22.86 13.36 4.88
C GLY A 159 24.30 12.86 4.67
N PRO A 160 24.89 13.09 3.49
CA PRO A 160 26.26 12.68 3.21
C PRO A 160 27.17 13.41 4.20
N VAL A 161 27.95 12.63 4.95
CA VAL A 161 28.86 13.16 5.99
C VAL A 161 30.33 13.04 5.55
N THR A 162 30.59 12.58 4.32
CA THR A 162 31.93 12.54 3.73
C THR A 162 31.94 13.19 2.35
N ALA A 163 33.07 13.81 1.99
CA ALA A 163 33.24 14.53 0.72
C ALA A 163 32.96 13.63 -0.51
N ASP A 164 33.31 12.35 -0.44
CA ASP A 164 33.06 11.39 -1.53
C ASP A 164 31.57 11.05 -1.69
N GLN A 165 30.80 11.04 -0.60
CA GLN A 165 29.35 10.83 -0.66
C GLN A 165 28.62 12.07 -1.21
N ILE A 166 29.14 13.27 -0.96
CA ILE A 166 28.61 14.52 -1.54
C ILE A 166 28.86 14.57 -3.05
N ARG A 167 30.04 14.15 -3.52
CA ARG A 167 30.33 14.04 -4.95
C ARG A 167 29.39 13.06 -5.66
N SER A 168 29.18 11.88 -5.09
CA SER A 168 28.26 10.89 -5.66
C SER A 168 26.79 11.36 -5.67
N THR A 169 26.38 12.19 -4.71
CA THR A 169 25.03 12.79 -4.73
C THR A 169 24.90 13.90 -5.76
N LEU A 170 25.96 14.66 -6.06
CA LEU A 170 25.97 15.61 -7.18
C LEU A 170 25.85 14.89 -8.52
N ASP A 171 26.62 13.82 -8.74
CA ASP A 171 26.54 13.01 -9.98
C ASP A 171 25.14 12.39 -10.18
N ASN A 172 24.47 11.99 -9.09
CA ASN A 172 23.09 11.49 -9.14
C ASN A 172 22.08 12.59 -9.53
N LEU A 173 22.29 13.84 -9.10
CA LEU A 173 21.44 14.96 -9.49
C LEU A 173 21.58 15.29 -10.98
N ASP A 174 22.79 15.21 -11.54
CA ASP A 174 23.05 15.39 -12.98
C ASP A 174 22.27 14.35 -13.81
N MET A 175 22.32 13.09 -13.39
CA MET A 175 21.62 11.99 -14.05
C MET A 175 20.09 12.15 -14.01
N ARG A 176 19.56 12.69 -12.90
CA ARG A 176 18.11 12.93 -12.74
C ARG A 176 17.61 14.13 -13.54
N LEU A 177 18.45 15.16 -13.73
CA LEU A 177 18.15 16.25 -14.65
C LEU A 177 18.17 15.76 -16.10
N ALA A 178 19.16 14.94 -16.49
CA ALA A 178 19.24 14.36 -17.82
C ALA A 178 18.04 13.44 -18.15
N ASN A 179 17.50 12.75 -17.15
CA ASN A 179 16.29 11.94 -17.27
C ASN A 179 14.98 12.76 -17.17
N GLY A 180 15.05 14.07 -16.95
CA GLY A 180 13.89 14.97 -16.86
C GLY A 180 13.04 14.79 -15.60
N GLU A 181 13.54 14.08 -14.58
CA GLU A 181 12.82 13.80 -13.34
C GLU A 181 12.78 15.00 -12.39
N ILE A 182 13.66 15.99 -12.60
CA ILE A 182 13.73 17.23 -11.82
C ILE A 182 13.83 18.43 -12.77
N SER A 183 13.20 19.54 -12.38
CA SER A 183 13.32 20.80 -13.13
C SER A 183 14.70 21.44 -12.93
N GLU A 184 15.17 22.19 -13.93
CA GLU A 184 16.45 22.94 -13.86
C GLU A 184 16.53 23.86 -12.63
N ASP A 185 15.42 24.51 -12.26
CA ASP A 185 15.34 25.32 -11.04
C ASP A 185 15.56 24.53 -9.75
N THR A 186 15.06 23.29 -9.71
CA THR A 186 15.21 22.41 -8.54
C THR A 186 16.63 21.84 -8.48
N TYR A 187 17.19 21.49 -9.64
CA TYR A 187 18.57 21.04 -9.78
C TYR A 187 19.56 22.12 -9.28
N ASN A 188 19.45 23.35 -9.79
CA ASN A 188 20.37 24.44 -9.45
C ASN A 188 20.41 24.74 -7.93
N LYS A 189 19.24 24.69 -7.27
CA LYS A 189 19.15 24.90 -5.81
C LYS A 189 19.79 23.76 -5.02
N LEU A 190 19.59 22.52 -5.45
CA LEU A 190 20.18 21.36 -4.77
C LEU A 190 21.68 21.29 -5.01
N TYR A 191 22.14 21.53 -6.24
CA TYR A 191 23.55 21.56 -6.62
C TYR A 191 24.32 22.60 -5.79
N ALA A 192 23.83 23.84 -5.74
CA ALA A 192 24.47 24.91 -4.95
C ALA A 192 24.58 24.56 -3.45
N LYS A 193 23.54 23.93 -2.89
CA LYS A 193 23.54 23.52 -1.48
C LYS A 193 24.57 22.43 -1.19
N TRP A 194 24.68 21.44 -2.08
CA TRP A 194 25.63 20.34 -1.92
C TRP A 194 27.07 20.75 -2.20
N GLN A 195 27.29 21.65 -3.16
CA GLN A 195 28.60 22.23 -3.44
C GLN A 195 29.11 23.05 -2.25
N ALA A 196 28.28 23.91 -1.66
CA ALA A 196 28.66 24.66 -0.46
C ALA A 196 29.06 23.73 0.71
N LYS A 197 28.35 22.61 0.86
CA LYS A 197 28.66 21.60 1.88
C LYS A 197 29.94 20.81 1.59
N LEU A 198 30.30 20.64 0.32
CA LEU A 198 31.58 20.05 -0.09
C LEU A 198 32.74 20.98 0.29
N ASP A 199 32.58 22.28 0.03
CA ASP A 199 33.60 23.29 0.33
C ASP A 199 33.81 23.45 1.84
N GLU A 200 32.74 23.37 2.66
CA GLU A 200 32.83 23.35 4.13
C GLU A 200 33.55 22.12 4.71
N LEU A 201 33.55 20.99 3.99
CA LEU A 201 34.21 19.75 4.43
C LEU A 201 35.63 19.58 3.86
N GLY A 202 36.01 20.38 2.87
CA GLY A 202 37.33 20.38 2.24
C GLY A 202 38.27 21.49 2.71
N GLY A 203 37.82 22.35 3.63
CA GLY A 203 38.58 23.44 4.26
C GLY A 203 39.15 23.11 5.63
#